data_AF-A0A7Y2JUN2-F1
#
_entry.id   AF-A0A7Y2JUN2-F1
#
_cell.length_a   1.000
_cell.length_b   1.000
_cell.length_c   1.000
_cell.angle_alpha   90.00
_cell.angle_beta   90.00
_cell.angle_gamma   90.00
#
_symmetry.space_group_name_H-M   'P 1'
#
loop_
_entity.id
_entity.type
_entity.pdbx_description
1 polymer ?
#
loop_
_entity_poly.entity_id
_entity_poly.type
_entity_poly.pdbx_seq_one_letter_code
_entity_poly.pdbx_strand_id
1 'polypeptide(L)' 'MEKLGYLLLFAVAAVWLYAMIRGMVALLPYGLVGLAALAGIGLLFAKVVKDRVESTEDDHYSKNVDR' A
#
# COMPACT_ATOMS: atom_id res chain seq x y z
N MET A 1 19.07 -11.21 -7.07
CA MET A 1 19.31 -9.74 -7.00
C MET A 1 18.02 -8.97 -6.75
N GLU A 2 16.90 -9.34 -7.37
CA GLU A 2 15.60 -8.64 -7.26
C GLU A 2 15.01 -8.65 -5.84
N LYS A 3 15.03 -9.79 -5.15
CA LYS A 3 14.48 -9.93 -3.78
C LYS A 3 15.15 -8.97 -2.77
N LEU A 4 16.47 -8.79 -2.88
CA LEU A 4 17.22 -7.88 -2.02
C LEU A 4 16.87 -6.41 -2.33
N GLY A 5 16.68 -6.09 -3.62
CA GLY A 5 16.20 -4.78 -4.06
C GLY A 5 14.80 -4.47 -3.53
N TYR A 6 13.87 -5.42 -3.59
CA TYR A 6 12.52 -5.25 -3.03
C TYR A 6 12.54 -5.10 -1.51
N LEU A 7 13.39 -5.84 -0.81
CA LEU A 7 13.55 -5.70 0.63
C LEU A 7 14.03 -4.30 1.02
N LEU A 8 15.06 -3.78 0.31
CA LEU A 8 15.58 -2.44 0.54
C LEU A 8 14.53 -1.37 0.20
N LEU A 9 13.83 -1.52 -0.93
CA LEU A 9 12.76 -0.61 -1.34
C LEU A 9 11.65 -0.57 -0.29
N PHE A 10 11.25 -1.72 0.23
CA PHE A 10 10.25 -1.81 1.29
C PHE A 10 10.71 -1.11 2.57
N ALA A 11 11.96 -1.34 2.99
CA ALA A 11 12.51 -0.69 4.18
C ALA A 11 12.54 0.84 4.04
N VAL A 12 13.00 1.34 2.89
CA VAL A 12 13.02 2.79 2.60
C VAL A 12 11.61 3.36 2.58
N ALA A 13 10.67 2.69 1.92
CA ALA A 13 9.27 3.11 1.88
C ALA A 13 8.65 3.16 3.29
N ALA A 14 8.92 2.17 4.13
CA ALA A 14 8.42 2.13 5.51
C ALA A 14 8.98 3.28 6.37
N VAL A 15 10.29 3.54 6.30
CA VAL A 15 10.93 4.65 7.02
C VAL A 15 10.40 5.99 6.54
N TRP A 16 10.22 6.15 5.22
CA TRP A 16 9.68 7.36 4.63
C TRP A 16 8.23 7.63 5.06
N LEU A 17 7.38 6.59 5.02
CA LEU A 17 5.99 6.68 5.48
C LEU A 17 5.93 7.03 6.97
N TYR A 18 6.77 6.43 7.80
CA TYR A 18 6.88 6.77 9.22
C TYR A 18 7.26 8.23 9.45
N ALA A 19 8.27 8.73 8.72
CA ALA A 19 8.69 10.13 8.80
C ALA A 19 7.57 11.10 8.39
N MET A 20 6.83 10.78 7.32
CA MET A 20 5.66 11.57 6.90
C MET A 20 4.58 11.62 8.00
N ILE A 21 4.22 10.48 8.57
CA ILE A 21 3.21 10.41 9.64
C ILE A 21 3.67 11.23 10.85
N ARG A 22 4.93 11.09 11.27
CA ARG A 22 5.53 11.91 12.35
C ARG A 22 5.43 13.41 12.05
N GLY A 23 5.75 13.82 10.82
CA GLY A 23 5.64 15.21 10.38
C GLY A 23 4.21 15.73 10.45
N MET A 24 3.24 14.95 9.98
CA MET A 24 1.82 15.32 10.05
C MET A 24 1.32 15.43 11.50
N VAL A 25 1.72 14.52 12.38
CA VAL A 25 1.38 14.59 13.82
C VAL A 25 2.01 15.83 14.48
N ALA A 26 3.22 16.23 14.09
CA ALA A 26 3.83 17.47 14.59
C ALA A 26 3.12 18.74 14.11
N LEU A 27 2.41 18.67 12.98
CA LEU A 27 1.66 19.77 12.33
C LEU A 27 0.18 19.84 12.75
N LEU A 28 -0.21 19.18 13.84
CA LEU A 28 -1.59 19.26 14.34
C LEU A 28 -1.97 20.71 14.71
N PRO A 29 -3.20 21.17 14.38
CA PRO A 29 -4.31 20.38 13.86
C PRO A 29 -4.31 20.19 12.33
N TYR A 30 -3.54 20.97 11.57
CA TYR A 30 -3.54 20.94 10.11
C TYR A 30 -3.14 19.58 9.52
N GLY A 31 -2.26 18.85 10.21
CA GLY A 31 -1.87 17.49 9.86
C GLY A 31 -3.00 16.46 9.85
N LEU A 32 -4.15 16.74 10.48
CA LEU A 32 -5.31 15.85 10.48
C LEU A 32 -5.83 15.59 9.06
N VAL A 33 -5.79 16.59 8.18
CA VAL A 33 -6.24 16.44 6.79
C VAL A 33 -5.36 15.43 6.05
N GLY A 34 -4.04 15.53 6.23
CA GLY A 34 -3.08 14.59 5.65
C GLY A 34 -3.24 13.17 6.19
N LEU A 35 -3.43 13.03 7.51
CA LEU A 35 -3.67 11.73 8.14
C LEU A 35 -4.98 11.09 7.67
N ALA A 36 -6.06 11.87 7.55
CA ALA A 36 -7.34 11.40 7.04
C ALA A 36 -7.23 10.93 5.58
N ALA A 37 -6.52 11.70 4.73
CA ALA A 37 -6.25 11.31 3.35
C ALA A 37 -5.43 10.02 3.28
N LEU A 38 -4.36 9.91 4.08
CA LEU A 38 -3.51 8.71 4.15
C LEU A 38 -4.31 7.48 4.59
N ALA A 39 -5.18 7.62 5.59
CA ALA A 39 -6.05 6.55 6.05
C ALA A 39 -7.06 6.14 4.96
N GLY A 40 -7.70 7.09 4.29
CA GLY A 40 -8.63 6.81 3.19
C GLY A 40 -7.96 6.05 2.04
N ILE A 41 -6.79 6.49 1.60
CA ILE A 41 -6.01 5.81 0.56
C ILE A 41 -5.57 4.42 1.03
N GLY A 42 -5.11 4.29 2.28
CA GLY A 42 -4.70 3.01 2.86
C GLY A 42 -5.84 1.99 2.89
N LEU A 43 -7.06 2.42 3.24
CA LEU A 43 -8.25 1.57 3.22
C LEU A 43 -8.63 1.13 1.81
N LEU A 44 -8.59 2.05 0.83
CA LEU A 44 -8.86 1.71 -0.58
C LEU A 44 -7.81 0.75 -1.13
N PHE A 45 -6.53 0.98 -0.84
CA PHE A 45 -5.45 0.08 -1.23
C PHE A 45 -5.64 -1.31 -0.63
N ALA A 46 -5.92 -1.39 0.68
CA ALA A 46 -6.18 -2.66 1.35
C ALA A 46 -7.38 -3.39 0.75
N LYS A 47 -8.45 -2.67 0.39
CA LYS A 47 -9.60 -3.24 -0.34
C LYS A 47 -9.16 -3.85 -1.67
N VAL A 48 -8.41 -3.12 -2.49
CA VAL A 48 -7.96 -3.62 -3.80
C VAL A 48 -7.06 -4.84 -3.65
N VAL A 49 -6.14 -4.84 -2.68
CA VAL A 49 -5.30 -6.01 -2.39
C VAL A 49 -6.14 -7.21 -1.97
N LYS A 50 -7.11 -7.01 -1.07
CA LYS A 50 -8.03 -8.06 -0.63
C LYS A 50 -8.82 -8.63 -1.81
N ASP A 51 -9.45 -7.77 -2.60
CA ASP A 51 -10.25 -8.16 -3.76
C ASP A 51 -9.39 -8.96 -4.77
N ARG A 52 -8.12 -8.57 -4.96
CA ARG A 52 -7.19 -9.32 -5.82
C ARG A 52 -6.83 -10.70 -5.27
N VAL A 53 -6.61 -10.83 -3.96
CA VAL A 53 -6.27 -12.11 -3.33
C VAL A 53 -7.48 -13.06 -3.32
N GLU A 54 -8.69 -12.53 -3.18
CA GLU A 54 -9.93 -13.33 -3.16
C GLU A 54 -10.47 -13.66 -4.57
N SER A 55 -10.01 -12.97 -5.61
CA SER A 55 -10.45 -13.17 -7.00
C SER A 55 -9.98 -14.52 -7.58
N THR A 56 -10.77 -15.57 -7.30
CA THR A 56 -10.57 -16.92 -7.84
C THR A 56 -10.86 -16.99 -9.34
N GLU A 57 -11.74 -16.12 -9.85
CA GLU A 57 -12.14 -16.08 -11.27
C GLU A 57 -11.04 -15.46 -12.16
N ASP A 58 -10.40 -14.37 -11.73
CA ASP A 58 -9.20 -13.85 -12.43
C ASP A 58 -8.04 -14.85 -12.42
N ASP A 59 -7.89 -15.60 -11.32
CA ASP A 59 -6.92 -16.68 -11.21
C ASP A 59 -7.25 -17.85 -12.15
N HIS A 60 -8.55 -18.13 -12.37
CA HIS A 60 -9.01 -19.14 -13.32
C HIS A 60 -8.72 -18.73 -14.77
N TYR A 61 -9.09 -17.52 -15.19
CA TYR A 61 -8.83 -17.06 -16.56
C TYR A 61 -7.34 -16.85 -16.83
N SER A 62 -6.56 -16.32 -15.88
CA SER A 62 -5.10 -16.17 -16.06
C SER A 62 -4.33 -17.50 -16.13
N LYS A 63 -4.88 -18.58 -15.57
CA LYS A 63 -4.27 -19.93 -15.61
C LYS A 63 -4.84 -20.85 -16.69
N ASN A 64 -6.06 -20.60 -17.18
CA ASN A 64 -6.76 -21.50 -18.11
C ASN A 64 -7.13 -20.84 -19.46
N VAL A 65 -6.89 -19.55 -19.65
CA VAL A 65 -6.83 -18.96 -21.00
C VAL A 65 -5.41 -19.16 -21.51
N ASP A 66 -5.24 -20.30 -22.19
CA ASP A 66 -4.04 -20.65 -22.93
C ASP A 66 -3.86 -19.78 -24.19
N ARG A 67 -2.60 -19.76 -24.64
CA ARG A 67 -2.15 -19.44 -26.00
C ARG A 67 -2.86 -20.25 -27.08
#